data_AF-D4D3B0-F1
#
_entry.id   AF-D4D3B0-F1
#
_cell.length_a   1.000
_cell.length_b   1.000
_cell.length_c   1.000
_cell.angle_alpha   90.00
_cell.angle_beta   90.00
_cell.angle_gamma   90.00
#
_symmetry.space_group_name_H-M   'P 1'
#
loop_
_entity.id
_entity.type
_entity.pdbx_description
1 polymer ?
#
loop_
_entity_poly.entity_id
_entity_poly.type
_entity_poly.pdbx_seq_one_letter_code
_entity_poly.pdbx_strand_id
1 'polypeptide(L)'
;MKPGTPHKDKAIFYTARTLFSALHLIQRFNGQGISDTDNGEKVMDMEGGPFAESTKLFLNDKDTWDDDEKDIAVGQVSRAFAERAKGIVRVVFPEDYSPHIRPNTWTEYEWPALKENPDVTKVLAWWVKKGGDEPMGDGTEIWPCDMTTDPRRQPF
;
A
#
# COMPACT_ATOMS: atom_id res chain seq x y z
N MET A 1 16.72 -10.30 6.11
CA MET A 1 15.77 -9.98 5.03
C MET A 1 16.02 -8.53 4.63
N LYS A 2 15.93 -8.14 3.34
CA LYS A 2 16.13 -6.73 2.96
C LYS A 2 14.99 -5.89 3.55
N PRO A 3 15.22 -4.64 4.01
CA PRO A 3 14.14 -3.75 4.47
C PRO A 3 13.05 -3.65 3.41
N GLY A 4 11.79 -3.46 3.79
CA GLY A 4 10.70 -3.37 2.81
C GLY A 4 10.36 -4.71 2.13
N THR A 5 10.83 -5.84 2.65
CA THR A 5 10.47 -7.16 2.11
C THR A 5 9.47 -7.81 3.05
N PRO A 6 8.19 -7.98 2.66
CA PRO A 6 7.25 -8.76 3.45
C PRO A 6 7.54 -10.26 3.33
N HIS A 7 7.17 -11.01 4.35
CA HIS A 7 7.14 -12.47 4.28
C HIS A 7 6.12 -12.93 3.22
N LYS A 8 6.33 -14.15 2.71
CA LYS A 8 5.42 -14.75 1.71
C LYS A 8 3.99 -14.78 2.24
N ASP A 9 3.05 -14.41 1.38
CA ASP A 9 1.60 -14.35 1.65
C ASP A 9 1.20 -13.34 2.74
N LYS A 10 2.09 -12.42 3.14
CA LYS A 10 1.84 -11.46 4.23
C LYS A 10 1.63 -10.01 3.79
N ALA A 11 1.96 -9.64 2.56
CA ALA A 11 1.88 -8.25 2.12
C ALA A 11 0.43 -7.73 2.13
N ILE A 12 0.22 -6.60 2.81
CA ILE A 12 -1.07 -5.88 2.87
C ILE A 12 -0.86 -4.42 2.48
N PHE A 13 -1.64 -3.99 1.51
CA PHE A 13 -1.69 -2.62 1.00
C PHE A 13 -3.02 -1.97 1.40
N TYR A 14 -3.05 -0.64 1.34
CA TYR A 14 -4.26 0.12 1.57
C TYR A 14 -4.20 1.41 0.76
N THR A 15 -5.36 2.01 0.53
CA THR A 15 -5.46 3.24 -0.25
C THR A 15 -6.23 4.31 0.52
N ALA A 16 -5.93 5.57 0.27
CA ALA A 16 -6.65 6.69 0.84
C ALA A 16 -6.86 6.54 2.38
N ARG A 17 -8.12 6.55 2.84
CA ARG A 17 -8.49 6.58 4.27
C ARG A 17 -8.65 5.18 4.88
N THR A 18 -8.16 4.11 4.24
CA THR A 18 -8.41 2.73 4.69
C THR A 18 -7.31 2.12 5.57
N LEU A 19 -6.34 2.91 6.05
CA LEU A 19 -5.29 2.44 6.96
C LEU A 19 -5.86 1.64 8.14
N PHE A 20 -6.85 2.18 8.85
CA PHE A 20 -7.44 1.49 10.00
C PHE A 20 -8.17 0.20 9.61
N SER A 21 -8.80 0.15 8.43
CA SER A 21 -9.38 -1.08 7.87
C SER A 21 -8.31 -2.12 7.54
N ALA A 22 -7.14 -1.69 7.05
CA ALA A 22 -6.02 -2.59 6.76
C ALA A 22 -5.40 -3.19 8.02
N LEU A 23 -5.43 -2.49 9.16
CA LEU A 23 -5.01 -3.05 10.45
C LEU A 23 -5.82 -4.29 10.83
N HIS A 24 -7.12 -4.33 10.51
CA HIS A 24 -7.94 -5.54 10.71
C HIS A 24 -7.44 -6.71 9.86
N LEU A 25 -7.04 -6.47 8.59
CA LEU A 25 -6.45 -7.53 7.77
C LEU A 25 -5.07 -7.97 8.26
N ILE A 26 -4.25 -7.03 8.75
CA ILE A 26 -2.95 -7.31 9.36
C ILE A 26 -3.14 -8.26 10.56
N GLN A 27 -4.10 -7.99 11.43
CA GLN A 27 -4.43 -8.87 12.54
C GLN A 27 -4.99 -10.22 12.06
N ARG A 28 -5.99 -10.21 11.18
CA ARG A 28 -6.70 -11.42 10.69
C ARG A 28 -5.78 -12.40 9.98
N PHE A 29 -4.84 -11.90 9.18
CA PHE A 29 -3.96 -12.74 8.37
C PHE A 29 -2.55 -12.85 8.94
N ASN A 30 -2.27 -12.27 10.12
CA ASN A 30 -0.92 -12.05 10.62
C ASN A 30 -0.04 -11.48 9.49
N GLY A 31 -0.55 -10.43 8.86
CA GLY A 31 0.04 -9.78 7.68
C GLY A 31 1.05 -8.70 8.05
N GLN A 32 1.56 -8.02 7.03
CA GLN A 32 2.56 -6.97 7.14
C GLN A 32 2.20 -5.86 6.16
N GLY A 33 1.97 -4.66 6.70
CA GLY A 33 2.04 -3.43 5.94
C GLY A 33 3.49 -3.02 5.66
N ILE A 34 3.66 -1.91 4.96
CA ILE A 34 4.98 -1.40 4.60
C ILE A 34 5.85 -1.11 5.84
N SER A 35 5.29 -0.45 6.85
CA SER A 35 5.98 -0.11 8.10
C SER A 35 6.38 -1.33 8.93
N ASP A 36 5.64 -2.43 8.86
CA ASP A 36 5.95 -3.69 9.56
C ASP A 36 7.22 -4.38 9.01
N THR A 37 7.75 -3.88 7.90
CA THR A 37 8.96 -4.41 7.24
C THR A 37 10.17 -3.48 7.34
N ASP A 38 10.09 -2.48 8.21
CA ASP A 38 11.20 -1.61 8.54
C ASP A 38 12.31 -2.37 9.31
N ASN A 39 13.55 -1.91 9.16
CA ASN A 39 14.74 -2.47 9.82
C ASN A 39 15.18 -1.65 11.05
N GLY A 40 14.40 -0.67 11.47
CA GLY A 40 14.72 0.30 12.51
C GLY A 40 15.26 1.64 11.99
N GLU A 41 15.54 1.76 10.69
CA GLU A 41 15.95 3.03 10.06
C GLU A 41 14.77 3.96 9.78
N LYS A 42 13.53 3.46 9.93
CA LYS A 42 12.29 4.21 9.75
C LYS A 42 12.11 4.75 8.33
N VAL A 43 12.63 4.05 7.33
CA VAL A 43 12.44 4.46 5.93
C VAL A 43 11.10 3.96 5.42
N MET A 44 10.65 2.79 5.87
CA MET A 44 9.40 2.17 5.42
C MET A 44 8.16 2.77 6.09
N ASP A 45 8.30 3.39 7.26
CA ASP A 45 7.24 4.19 7.90
C ASP A 45 7.27 5.67 7.48
N MET A 46 8.21 6.05 6.60
CA MET A 46 8.44 7.42 6.13
C MET A 46 8.78 8.42 7.24
N GLU A 47 9.26 7.96 8.41
CA GLU A 47 9.63 8.82 9.55
C GLU A 47 11.15 9.03 9.69
N GLY A 48 11.93 8.36 8.86
CA GLY A 48 13.38 8.20 8.98
C GLY A 48 14.14 8.49 7.69
N GLY A 49 15.46 8.33 7.76
CA GLY A 49 16.36 8.58 6.64
C GLY A 49 16.08 9.92 5.93
N PRO A 50 15.94 9.92 4.58
CA PRO A 50 15.66 11.13 3.81
C PRO A 50 14.36 11.87 4.21
N PHE A 51 13.33 11.17 4.70
CA PHE A 51 12.08 11.80 5.12
C PHE A 51 12.26 12.61 6.43
N ALA A 52 13.03 12.08 7.37
CA ALA A 52 13.39 12.79 8.59
C ALA A 52 14.26 14.02 8.29
N GLU A 53 15.21 13.89 7.35
CA GLU A 53 16.05 14.99 6.91
C GLU A 53 15.23 16.09 6.23
N SER A 54 14.35 15.72 5.29
CA SER A 54 13.45 16.66 4.62
C SER A 54 12.55 17.40 5.62
N THR A 55 11.96 16.68 6.58
CA THR A 55 11.17 17.27 7.66
C THR A 55 11.98 18.25 8.51
N LYS A 56 13.23 17.90 8.83
CA LYS A 56 14.12 18.78 9.59
C LYS A 56 14.48 20.05 8.81
N LEU A 57 14.73 19.95 7.51
CA LEU A 57 15.00 21.12 6.66
C LEU A 57 13.78 22.05 6.60
N PHE A 58 12.59 21.48 6.39
CA PHE A 58 11.32 22.21 6.41
C PHE A 58 11.13 23.01 7.72
N LEU A 59 11.27 22.34 8.87
CA LEU A 59 11.11 22.98 10.19
C LEU A 59 12.14 24.07 10.49
N ASN A 60 13.25 24.12 9.75
CA ASN A 60 14.29 25.12 9.89
C ASN A 60 14.22 26.19 8.77
N ASP A 61 13.11 26.29 8.05
CA ASP A 61 12.90 27.21 6.92
C ASP A 61 14.01 27.11 5.86
N LYS A 62 14.47 25.88 5.57
CA LYS A 62 15.47 25.60 4.54
C LYS A 62 14.83 24.94 3.33
N ASP A 63 15.44 25.13 2.17
CA ASP A 63 15.09 24.42 0.94
C ASP A 63 15.10 22.92 1.19
N THR A 64 14.01 22.28 0.77
CA THR A 64 13.74 20.85 0.93
C THR A 64 12.76 20.43 -0.16
N TRP A 65 12.31 19.17 -0.11
CA TRP A 65 11.37 18.64 -1.08
C TRP A 65 10.08 19.43 -1.15
N ASP A 66 9.62 19.68 -2.38
CA ASP A 66 8.24 20.08 -2.60
C ASP A 66 7.28 18.88 -2.46
N ASP A 67 5.98 19.14 -2.59
CA ASP A 67 4.95 18.12 -2.44
C ASP A 67 5.06 17.03 -3.52
N ASP A 68 5.45 17.38 -4.75
CA ASP A 68 5.59 16.43 -5.86
C ASP A 68 6.80 15.51 -5.64
N GLU A 69 7.94 16.06 -5.22
CA GLU A 69 9.15 15.32 -4.87
C GLU A 69 8.90 14.36 -3.70
N LYS A 70 8.13 14.81 -2.70
CA LYS A 70 7.74 13.97 -1.56
C LYS A 70 6.82 12.83 -1.99
N ASP A 71 5.83 13.10 -2.83
CA ASP A 71 4.91 12.08 -3.35
C ASP A 71 5.65 11.03 -4.20
N ILE A 72 6.61 11.46 -5.03
CA ILE A 72 7.50 10.56 -5.77
C ILE A 72 8.32 9.69 -4.81
N ALA A 73 8.91 10.28 -3.77
CA ALA A 73 9.71 9.53 -2.80
C ALA A 73 8.89 8.46 -2.06
N VAL A 74 7.68 8.81 -1.58
CA VAL A 74 6.73 7.86 -0.99
C VAL A 74 6.36 6.77 -1.99
N GLY A 75 6.08 7.16 -3.23
CA GLY A 75 5.80 6.25 -4.35
C GLY A 75 6.90 5.22 -4.56
N GLN A 76 8.16 5.62 -4.57
CA GLN A 76 9.30 4.71 -4.77
C GLN A 76 9.48 3.72 -3.61
N VAL A 77 9.28 4.17 -2.36
CA VAL A 77 9.34 3.27 -1.20
C VAL A 77 8.22 2.23 -1.27
N SER A 78 7.00 2.65 -1.65
CA SER A 78 5.88 1.71 -1.80
C SER A 78 6.03 0.77 -3.00
N ARG A 79 6.58 1.26 -4.11
CA ARG A 79 7.00 0.45 -5.26
C ARG A 79 7.94 -0.67 -4.83
N ALA A 80 8.97 -0.34 -4.04
CA ALA A 80 9.94 -1.32 -3.59
C ALA A 80 9.30 -2.41 -2.71
N PHE A 81 8.31 -2.06 -1.89
CA PHE A 81 7.53 -3.03 -1.12
C PHE A 81 6.74 -3.99 -2.02
N ALA A 82 6.09 -3.47 -3.07
CA ALA A 82 5.39 -4.27 -4.08
C ALA A 82 6.31 -5.19 -4.91
N GLU A 83 7.46 -4.70 -5.36
CA GLU A 83 8.47 -5.49 -6.10
C GLU A 83 9.03 -6.65 -5.27
N ARG A 84 8.96 -6.55 -3.94
CA ARG A 84 9.50 -7.55 -3.00
C ARG A 84 8.43 -8.49 -2.44
N ALA A 85 7.15 -8.22 -2.70
CA ALA A 85 6.06 -9.07 -2.27
C ALA A 85 6.11 -10.44 -2.95
N LYS A 86 5.61 -11.48 -2.26
CA LYS A 86 5.57 -12.86 -2.77
C LYS A 86 4.29 -13.56 -2.37
N GLY A 87 3.75 -14.37 -3.28
CA GLY A 87 2.55 -15.16 -3.07
C GLY A 87 1.27 -14.32 -3.13
N ILE A 88 0.43 -14.43 -2.12
CA ILE A 88 -0.83 -13.70 -2.01
C ILE A 88 -0.60 -12.30 -1.44
N VAL A 89 -0.98 -11.29 -2.21
CA VAL A 89 -1.04 -9.89 -1.80
C VAL A 89 -2.49 -9.53 -1.47
N ARG A 90 -2.69 -8.68 -0.47
CA ARG A 90 -4.02 -8.17 -0.09
C ARG A 90 -4.05 -6.65 -0.16
N VAL A 91 -5.18 -6.08 -0.51
CA VAL A 91 -5.36 -4.62 -0.57
C VAL A 91 -6.74 -4.22 -0.06
N VAL A 92 -6.84 -3.07 0.61
CA VAL A 92 -8.11 -2.49 1.06
C VAL A 92 -8.41 -1.19 0.31
N PHE A 93 -9.59 -1.15 -0.31
CA PHE A 93 -10.14 0.01 -0.99
C PHE A 93 -11.38 0.55 -0.25
N PRO A 94 -11.62 1.86 -0.26
CA PRO A 94 -12.94 2.39 0.09
C PRO A 94 -13.97 2.04 -1.01
N GLU A 95 -15.26 2.01 -0.67
CA GLU A 95 -16.35 1.64 -1.59
C GLU A 95 -16.51 2.61 -2.76
N ASP A 96 -16.01 3.84 -2.62
CA ASP A 96 -16.04 4.87 -3.65
C ASP A 96 -14.72 4.95 -4.43
N TYR A 97 -13.80 4.00 -4.20
CA TYR A 97 -12.53 3.95 -4.91
C TYR A 97 -12.75 3.82 -6.41
N SER A 98 -12.10 4.70 -7.16
CA SER A 98 -12.04 4.62 -8.61
C SER A 98 -10.61 4.89 -9.09
N PRO A 99 -9.99 3.93 -9.81
CA PRO A 99 -8.63 4.09 -10.31
C PRO A 99 -8.51 5.18 -11.39
N HIS A 100 -9.64 5.65 -11.95
CA HIS A 100 -9.68 6.61 -13.05
C HIS A 100 -9.86 8.06 -12.60
N ILE A 101 -10.25 8.30 -11.34
CA ILE A 101 -10.61 9.65 -10.89
C ILE A 101 -9.36 10.46 -10.53
N ARG A 102 -8.33 9.83 -9.91
CA ARG A 102 -7.01 10.44 -9.66
C ARG A 102 -5.92 9.35 -9.56
N PRO A 103 -4.76 9.54 -10.23
CA PRO A 103 -3.57 8.77 -9.93
C PRO A 103 -3.19 8.87 -8.45
N ASN A 104 -2.68 7.76 -7.88
CA ASN A 104 -2.27 7.66 -6.49
C ASN A 104 -1.16 6.61 -6.36
N THR A 105 -0.57 6.48 -5.16
CA THR A 105 0.51 5.52 -4.88
C THR A 105 0.20 4.10 -5.37
N TRP A 106 -1.05 3.64 -5.19
CA TRP A 106 -1.46 2.32 -5.67
C TRP A 106 -1.45 2.20 -7.19
N THR A 107 -2.07 3.15 -7.92
CA THR A 107 -2.18 3.06 -9.38
C THR A 107 -0.89 3.38 -10.11
N GLU A 108 -0.06 4.28 -9.57
CA GLU A 108 1.17 4.75 -10.22
C GLU A 108 2.40 3.89 -9.89
N TYR A 109 2.47 3.32 -8.68
CA TYR A 109 3.68 2.68 -8.18
C TYR A 109 3.47 1.21 -7.81
N GLU A 110 2.50 0.92 -6.93
CA GLU A 110 2.35 -0.40 -6.34
C GLU A 110 1.78 -1.42 -7.34
N TRP A 111 0.65 -1.09 -7.98
CA TRP A 111 0.00 -2.00 -8.92
C TRP A 111 0.86 -2.30 -10.17
N PRO A 112 1.51 -1.32 -10.82
CA PRO A 112 2.47 -1.60 -11.89
C PRO A 112 3.61 -2.52 -11.45
N ALA A 113 4.20 -2.28 -10.27
CA ALA A 113 5.25 -3.14 -9.73
C ALA A 113 4.76 -4.56 -9.44
N LEU A 114 3.56 -4.72 -8.89
CA LEU A 114 2.95 -6.03 -8.69
C LEU A 114 2.81 -6.77 -10.02
N LYS A 115 2.30 -6.13 -11.07
CA LYS A 115 2.15 -6.70 -12.43
C LYS A 115 3.46 -7.25 -13.01
N GLU A 116 4.57 -6.60 -12.71
CA GLU A 116 5.90 -6.99 -13.18
C GLU A 116 6.57 -8.03 -12.28
N ASN A 117 6.01 -8.33 -11.10
CA ASN A 117 6.58 -9.22 -10.12
C ASN A 117 6.10 -10.67 -10.31
N PRO A 118 6.95 -11.60 -10.81
CA PRO A 118 6.56 -12.98 -11.07
C PRO A 118 6.35 -13.83 -9.80
N ASP A 119 6.78 -13.34 -8.63
CA ASP A 119 6.60 -14.06 -7.36
C ASP A 119 5.19 -13.85 -6.78
N VAL A 120 4.41 -12.90 -7.30
CA VAL A 120 3.02 -12.66 -6.89
C VAL A 120 2.10 -13.62 -7.63
N THR A 121 1.34 -14.41 -6.87
CA THR A 121 0.44 -15.43 -7.44
C THR A 121 -1.02 -14.99 -7.44
N LYS A 122 -1.40 -14.10 -6.52
CA LYS A 122 -2.76 -13.56 -6.39
C LYS A 122 -2.74 -12.16 -5.76
N VAL A 123 -3.72 -11.34 -6.13
CA VAL A 123 -4.05 -10.11 -5.41
C VAL A 123 -5.52 -10.18 -5.01
N LEU A 124 -5.78 -10.13 -3.71
CA LEU A 124 -7.12 -10.12 -3.13
C LEU A 124 -7.45 -8.73 -2.62
N ALA A 125 -8.60 -8.21 -3.01
CA ALA A 125 -9.07 -6.89 -2.63
C ALA A 125 -10.28 -6.98 -1.70
N TRP A 126 -10.35 -6.06 -0.75
CA TRP A 126 -11.51 -5.83 0.10
C TRP A 126 -12.00 -4.41 -0.06
N TRP A 127 -13.32 -4.24 -0.11
CA TRP A 127 -13.96 -2.93 -0.19
C TRP A 127 -14.67 -2.64 1.12
N VAL A 128 -14.43 -1.44 1.66
CA VAL A 128 -15.04 -0.98 2.90
C VAL A 128 -15.88 0.26 2.65
N LYS A 129 -17.05 0.36 3.30
CA LYS A 129 -17.93 1.52 3.13
C LYS A 129 -17.29 2.79 3.67
N LYS A 130 -16.65 2.69 4.83
CA LYS A 130 -15.90 3.79 5.46
C LYS A 130 -14.52 3.32 5.89
N GLY A 131 -13.56 4.22 5.80
CA GLY A 131 -12.23 4.02 6.36
C GLY A 131 -12.33 3.76 7.87
N GLY A 132 -11.82 2.60 8.31
CA GLY A 132 -11.93 2.11 9.68
C GLY A 132 -12.93 0.99 9.88
N ASP A 133 -13.84 0.74 8.92
CA ASP A 133 -14.71 -0.44 8.99
C ASP A 133 -13.87 -1.73 8.82
N GLU A 134 -14.30 -2.80 9.48
CA GLU A 134 -13.69 -4.13 9.34
C GLU A 134 -13.97 -4.70 7.94
N PRO A 135 -12.94 -5.15 7.19
CA PRO A 135 -13.14 -5.80 5.91
C PRO A 135 -13.80 -7.18 6.04
N MET A 136 -15.01 -7.31 5.48
CA MET A 136 -15.82 -8.53 5.55
C MET A 136 -15.51 -9.52 4.41
N GLY A 137 -15.81 -10.80 4.62
CA GLY A 137 -15.65 -11.85 3.62
C GLY A 137 -14.20 -12.28 3.34
N ASP A 138 -13.98 -12.95 2.21
CA ASP A 138 -12.70 -13.56 1.81
C ASP A 138 -11.90 -12.74 0.80
N GLY A 139 -12.41 -11.57 0.41
CA GLY A 139 -11.83 -10.69 -0.60
C GLY A 139 -12.06 -11.20 -2.02
N THR A 140 -11.98 -10.30 -3.00
CA THR A 140 -12.11 -10.63 -4.42
C THR A 140 -10.76 -10.64 -5.09
N GLU A 141 -10.50 -11.68 -5.87
CA GLU A 141 -9.31 -11.77 -6.71
C GLU A 141 -9.38 -10.77 -7.87
N ILE A 142 -8.46 -9.81 -7.88
CA ILE A 142 -8.36 -8.75 -8.91
C ILE A 142 -7.20 -8.97 -9.89
N TRP A 143 -6.45 -10.04 -9.67
CA TRP A 143 -5.28 -10.40 -10.45
C TRP A 143 -5.61 -11.37 -11.60
N PRO A 144 -4.97 -11.28 -12.78
CA PRO A 144 -4.04 -10.23 -13.21
C PRO A 144 -4.72 -9.08 -13.97
N CYS A 145 -6.03 -9.14 -14.22
CA CYS A 145 -6.67 -8.36 -15.29
C CYS A 145 -7.66 -7.28 -14.84
N ASP A 146 -8.01 -7.17 -13.55
CA ASP A 146 -9.11 -6.28 -13.14
C ASP A 146 -8.73 -5.32 -12.01
N MET A 147 -7.95 -4.28 -12.36
CA MET A 147 -7.75 -3.13 -11.48
C MET A 147 -9.05 -2.33 -11.27
N THR A 148 -10.11 -2.65 -12.02
CA THR A 148 -11.32 -1.85 -12.20
C THR A 148 -12.56 -2.43 -11.53
N THR A 149 -12.42 -3.45 -10.67
CA THR A 149 -13.58 -4.11 -10.06
C THR A 149 -14.47 -3.08 -9.35
N ASP A 150 -15.59 -2.79 -10.01
CA ASP A 150 -16.64 -1.90 -9.55
C ASP A 150 -17.14 -2.41 -8.18
N PRO A 151 -16.98 -1.62 -7.11
CA PRO A 151 -17.38 -2.02 -5.76
C PRO A 151 -18.86 -2.42 -5.68
N ARG A 152 -19.70 -1.99 -6.64
CA ARG A 152 -21.13 -2.33 -6.70
C ARG A 152 -21.43 -3.79 -7.05
N ARG A 153 -20.43 -4.60 -7.41
CA ARG A 153 -20.59 -6.03 -7.72
C ARG A 153 -20.08 -6.98 -6.62
N GLN A 154 -19.67 -6.44 -5.49
CA GLN A 154 -19.13 -7.21 -4.36
C GLN A 154 -20.25 -7.60 -3.37
N PRO A 155 -20.25 -8.83 -2.81
CA PRO A 155 -21.13 -9.17 -1.71
C PRO A 155 -20.70 -8.43 -0.43
N PHE A 156 -21.62 -7.68 0.16
CA PHE A 156 -21.43 -7.02 1.47
C PHE A 156 -21.72 -7.98 2.62
#